data_AF-A0A317KVZ8-F1
#
_entry.id   AF-A0A317KVZ8-F1
#
_cell.length_a   1.000
_cell.length_b   1.000
_cell.length_c   1.000
_cell.angle_alpha   90.00
_cell.angle_beta   90.00
_cell.angle_gamma   90.00
#
_symmetry.space_group_name_H-M   'P 1'
#
loop_
_entity.id
_entity.type
_entity.pdbx_description
1 polymer ?
#
loop_
_entity_poly.entity_id
_entity_poly.type
_entity_poly.pdbx_seq_one_letter_code
_entity_poly.pdbx_strand_id
1 'polypeptide(L)'
;MAEFKGFRISSPYGSRIHPIRGSKDFHGGIDLVKQHNAPIKAFTAGTVLYAGMGQSGTGLGGYGNVVLLKDTNNRGQLYAHLDRVTVSKGQKVRANQIIGYQGQTGEVTGSHLHYEVRKHAEAAPPYGYRSNKQTSTLNPVEYLNQFTEKSDLIKEGMRGSEVKTLQLNLIKLGYSLSKYGADGVFGAETERAVRNFQSDQKITVDGIVGPVTKNRINQALKAWSKYPGTLIRLGSKGDNVKKIQQKVGTKVDGIFGKKTEQAVKNFQKKNGLAVDGIVGPKTWNKLF
;
A
#
# COMPACT_ATOMS: atom_id res chain seq x y z
N MET A 1 -15.61 1.39 -6.19
CA MET A 1 -14.72 1.69 -7.34
C MET A 1 -15.08 3.07 -7.87
N ALA A 2 -14.86 4.11 -7.08
CA ALA A 2 -15.18 5.48 -7.45
C ALA A 2 -14.21 6.06 -8.51
N GLU A 3 -13.08 5.39 -8.73
CA GLU A 3 -11.85 5.93 -9.33
C GLU A 3 -11.89 5.91 -10.87
N PHE A 4 -12.61 4.96 -11.47
CA PHE A 4 -12.82 4.88 -12.92
C PHE A 4 -14.25 5.25 -13.34
N LYS A 5 -14.96 6.04 -12.52
CA LYS A 5 -16.33 6.46 -12.83
C LYS A 5 -16.43 7.05 -14.24
N GLY A 6 -17.31 6.46 -15.05
CA GLY A 6 -17.55 6.85 -16.43
C GLY A 6 -16.64 6.19 -17.48
N PHE A 7 -15.77 5.26 -17.10
CA PHE A 7 -15.08 4.36 -18.03
C PHE A 7 -15.73 2.98 -18.05
N ARG A 8 -15.73 2.33 -19.21
CA ARG A 8 -15.89 0.88 -19.32
C ARG A 8 -14.52 0.22 -19.33
N ILE A 9 -14.29 -0.76 -18.47
CA ILE A 9 -13.05 -1.57 -18.53
C ILE A 9 -13.19 -2.52 -19.72
N SER A 10 -12.36 -2.33 -20.75
CA SER A 10 -12.30 -3.25 -21.89
C SER A 10 -11.34 -4.40 -21.62
N SER A 11 -10.31 -4.16 -20.81
CA SER A 11 -9.29 -5.18 -20.54
C SER A 11 -8.59 -4.98 -19.20
N PRO A 12 -8.67 -5.94 -18.26
CA PRO A 12 -8.15 -5.79 -16.90
C PRO A 12 -6.64 -6.05 -16.80
N TYR A 13 -6.02 -5.60 -15.71
CA TYR A 13 -4.65 -5.96 -15.34
C TYR A 13 -4.49 -7.46 -15.08
N GLY A 14 -3.35 -8.04 -15.45
CA GLY A 14 -2.97 -9.41 -15.09
C GLY A 14 -2.72 -10.34 -16.27
N SER A 15 -2.54 -11.63 -15.96
CA SER A 15 -2.25 -12.67 -16.94
C SER A 15 -3.45 -12.96 -17.85
N ARG A 16 -3.18 -13.14 -19.13
CA ARG A 16 -4.14 -13.53 -20.17
C ARG A 16 -3.58 -14.71 -20.95
N ILE A 17 -4.47 -15.52 -21.51
CA ILE A 17 -4.11 -16.61 -22.41
C ILE A 17 -4.28 -16.09 -23.84
N HIS A 18 -3.22 -16.15 -24.64
CA HIS A 18 -3.32 -15.79 -26.05
C HIS A 18 -4.27 -16.76 -26.78
N PRO A 19 -5.34 -16.27 -27.44
CA PRO A 19 -6.47 -17.11 -27.89
C PRO A 19 -6.10 -18.14 -28.97
N ILE A 20 -4.96 -17.98 -29.64
CA ILE A 20 -4.51 -18.85 -30.75
C ILE A 20 -3.26 -19.67 -30.40
N ARG A 21 -2.43 -19.21 -29.46
CA ARG A 21 -1.08 -19.77 -29.21
C ARG A 21 -0.91 -20.37 -27.83
N GLY A 22 -1.88 -20.20 -26.93
CA GLY A 22 -1.85 -20.74 -25.56
C GLY A 22 -0.78 -20.14 -24.65
N SER A 23 0.04 -19.19 -25.14
CA SER A 23 1.05 -18.51 -24.33
C SER A 23 0.41 -17.59 -23.30
N LYS A 24 1.00 -17.53 -22.10
CA LYS A 24 0.65 -16.52 -21.09
C LYS A 24 1.22 -15.18 -21.53
N ASP A 25 0.36 -14.21 -21.77
CA ASP A 25 0.73 -12.81 -21.89
C ASP A 25 0.33 -12.08 -20.59
N PHE A 26 1.06 -11.04 -20.21
CA PHE A 26 0.77 -10.26 -19.00
C PHE A 26 0.46 -8.81 -19.34
N HIS A 27 -0.76 -8.39 -19.04
CA HIS A 27 -1.16 -7.01 -19.20
C HIS A 27 -0.70 -6.17 -18.00
N GLY A 28 0.35 -5.37 -18.22
CA GLY A 28 0.96 -4.48 -17.21
C GLY A 28 0.13 -3.26 -16.82
N GLY A 29 -1.02 -3.05 -17.46
CA GLY A 29 -1.91 -1.92 -17.22
C GLY A 29 -3.38 -2.32 -17.17
N ILE A 30 -4.26 -1.36 -17.39
CA ILE A 30 -5.70 -1.54 -17.57
C ILE A 30 -6.15 -0.72 -18.78
N ASP A 31 -6.99 -1.30 -19.61
CA ASP A 31 -7.56 -0.63 -20.78
C ASP A 31 -8.97 -0.14 -20.45
N LEU A 32 -9.17 1.16 -20.64
CA LEU A 32 -10.34 1.91 -20.23
C LEU A 32 -10.93 2.63 -21.43
N VAL A 33 -12.23 2.49 -21.64
CA VAL A 33 -12.93 3.05 -22.81
C VAL A 33 -13.94 4.10 -22.35
N LYS A 34 -13.85 5.26 -22.99
CA LYS A 34 -14.86 6.31 -23.14
C LYS A 34 -15.10 6.57 -24.63
N GLN A 35 -15.93 7.56 -24.93
CA GLN A 35 -16.01 8.14 -26.28
C GLN A 35 -14.63 8.66 -26.71
N HIS A 36 -14.28 8.48 -27.98
CA HIS A 36 -13.10 9.09 -28.57
C HIS A 36 -13.07 10.60 -28.31
N ASN A 37 -11.89 11.17 -28.05
CA ASN A 37 -11.70 12.55 -27.60
C ASN A 37 -12.37 12.94 -26.28
N ALA A 38 -12.83 11.98 -25.46
CA ALA A 38 -13.24 12.28 -24.10
C ALA A 38 -12.04 12.76 -23.25
N PRO A 39 -12.25 13.72 -22.33
CA PRO A 39 -11.18 14.22 -21.47
C PRO A 39 -10.64 13.12 -20.55
N ILE A 40 -9.32 12.98 -20.52
CA ILE A 40 -8.59 12.13 -19.59
C ILE A 40 -8.08 13.00 -18.45
N LYS A 41 -8.52 12.66 -17.23
CA LYS A 41 -8.13 13.32 -16.00
C LYS A 41 -7.05 12.51 -15.29
N ALA A 42 -6.13 13.17 -14.62
CA ALA A 42 -5.16 12.52 -13.75
C ALA A 42 -5.88 11.80 -12.60
N PHE A 43 -5.63 10.50 -12.42
CA PHE A 43 -6.15 9.71 -11.31
C PHE A 43 -5.48 10.06 -9.98
N THR A 44 -4.26 10.61 -10.03
CA THR A 44 -3.49 11.03 -8.87
C THR A 44 -2.85 12.39 -9.10
N ALA A 45 -2.59 13.14 -8.02
CA ALA A 45 -1.67 14.28 -8.09
C ALA A 45 -0.24 13.80 -8.34
N GLY A 46 0.55 14.62 -9.01
CA GLY A 46 1.93 14.27 -9.34
C GLY A 46 2.70 15.35 -10.07
N THR A 47 3.91 15.01 -10.50
CA THR A 47 4.75 15.83 -11.37
C THR A 47 4.93 15.11 -12.70
N VAL A 48 4.72 15.80 -13.82
CA VAL A 48 4.88 15.24 -15.16
C VAL A 48 6.36 14.95 -15.42
N LEU A 49 6.70 13.68 -15.64
CA LEU A 49 8.03 13.24 -16.06
C LEU A 49 8.18 13.26 -17.59
N TYR A 50 7.09 12.96 -18.31
CA TYR A 50 7.05 12.96 -19.77
C TYR A 50 5.65 13.35 -20.27
N ALA A 51 5.59 14.11 -21.35
CA ALA A 51 4.35 14.46 -22.05
C ALA A 51 4.64 14.60 -23.55
N GLY A 52 3.97 13.81 -24.39
CA GLY A 52 4.15 13.83 -25.85
C GLY A 52 4.23 12.43 -26.46
N MET A 53 4.64 12.34 -27.72
CA MET A 53 4.81 11.07 -28.44
C MET A 53 5.90 10.22 -27.77
N GLY A 54 5.57 8.97 -27.44
CA GLY A 54 6.49 8.01 -26.84
C GLY A 54 7.60 7.59 -27.80
N GLN A 55 8.84 7.56 -27.31
CA GLN A 55 10.02 7.26 -28.13
C GLN A 55 10.55 5.84 -27.86
N SER A 56 10.96 5.14 -28.90
CA SER A 56 11.61 3.82 -28.79
C SER A 56 12.85 3.88 -27.90
N GLY A 57 13.09 2.80 -27.14
CA GLY A 57 14.21 2.73 -26.18
C GLY A 57 13.98 3.48 -24.86
N THR A 58 12.95 4.32 -24.75
CA THR A 58 12.68 5.07 -23.50
C THR A 58 11.78 4.33 -22.51
N GLY A 59 11.28 3.14 -22.85
CA GLY A 59 10.20 2.50 -22.11
C GLY A 59 8.82 3.10 -22.37
N LEU A 60 8.68 3.98 -23.36
CA LEU A 60 7.43 4.59 -23.82
C LEU A 60 7.17 4.36 -25.33
N GLY A 61 8.05 3.65 -26.03
CA GLY A 61 7.85 3.30 -27.45
C GLY A 61 6.60 2.46 -27.65
N GLY A 62 5.89 2.66 -28.77
CA GLY A 62 4.63 1.96 -29.10
C GLY A 62 3.38 2.49 -28.38
N TYR A 63 3.52 3.24 -27.28
CA TYR A 63 2.39 3.77 -26.49
C TYR A 63 1.70 4.99 -27.12
N GLY A 64 2.20 5.55 -28.23
CA GLY A 64 1.64 6.75 -28.84
C GLY A 64 1.89 8.01 -28.01
N ASN A 65 0.95 8.96 -28.03
CA ASN A 65 1.01 10.11 -27.14
C ASN A 65 0.75 9.67 -25.70
N VAL A 66 1.65 10.05 -24.80
CA VAL A 66 1.59 9.67 -23.39
C VAL A 66 1.71 10.87 -22.45
N VAL A 67 1.17 10.69 -21.25
CA VAL A 67 1.56 11.43 -20.04
C VAL A 67 2.12 10.43 -19.05
N LEU A 68 3.31 10.67 -18.53
CA LEU A 68 3.85 9.94 -17.39
C LEU A 68 3.96 10.88 -16.20
N LEU A 69 3.26 10.59 -15.12
CA LEU A 69 3.40 11.31 -13.86
C LEU A 69 4.25 10.51 -12.88
N LYS A 70 5.06 11.20 -12.09
CA LYS A 70 5.54 10.71 -10.79
C LYS A 70 4.54 11.13 -9.73
N ASP A 71 3.87 10.17 -9.11
CA ASP A 71 2.97 10.46 -8.00
C ASP A 71 3.70 10.66 -6.66
N THR A 72 2.92 10.91 -5.61
CA THR A 72 3.42 11.19 -4.26
C THR A 72 4.05 9.98 -3.57
N ASN A 73 3.79 8.76 -4.05
CA ASN A 73 4.36 7.51 -3.52
C ASN A 73 5.52 7.01 -4.39
N ASN A 74 6.08 7.86 -5.24
CA ASN A 74 7.17 7.53 -6.17
C ASN A 74 6.80 6.42 -7.17
N ARG A 75 5.52 6.30 -7.54
CA ARG A 75 5.05 5.41 -8.62
C ARG A 75 4.88 6.19 -9.91
N GLY A 76 5.15 5.52 -11.02
CA GLY A 76 4.94 6.07 -12.36
C GLY A 76 3.50 5.84 -12.79
N GLN A 77 2.78 6.89 -13.16
CA GLN A 77 1.40 6.84 -13.63
C GLN A 77 1.38 7.12 -15.13
N LEU A 78 1.33 6.06 -15.94
CA LEU A 78 1.39 6.17 -17.40
C LEU A 78 -0.03 6.21 -17.97
N TYR A 79 -0.32 7.24 -18.75
CA TYR A 79 -1.53 7.40 -19.54
C TYR A 79 -1.12 7.35 -21.01
N ALA A 80 -1.57 6.36 -21.76
CA ALA A 80 -1.13 6.11 -23.12
C ALA A 80 -2.27 6.10 -24.15
N HIS A 81 -1.88 6.08 -25.42
CA HIS A 81 -2.76 6.14 -26.59
C HIS A 81 -3.62 7.40 -26.66
N LEU A 82 -3.15 8.50 -26.05
CA LEU A 82 -3.88 9.76 -26.05
C LEU A 82 -4.00 10.32 -27.46
N ASP A 83 -5.06 11.06 -27.76
CA ASP A 83 -5.18 11.79 -29.01
C ASP A 83 -4.25 13.00 -28.97
N ARG A 84 -4.37 13.77 -27.88
CA ARG A 84 -3.52 14.92 -27.56
C ARG A 84 -3.23 15.02 -26.07
N VAL A 85 -2.16 15.75 -25.78
CA VAL A 85 -1.64 16.01 -24.42
C VAL A 85 -1.87 17.48 -24.07
N THR A 86 -2.24 17.79 -22.83
CA THR A 86 -2.53 19.18 -22.38
C THR A 86 -1.59 19.67 -21.28
N VAL A 87 -0.54 18.91 -20.99
CA VAL A 87 0.44 19.20 -19.93
C VAL A 87 1.85 19.11 -20.48
N SER A 88 2.82 19.67 -19.75
CA SER A 88 4.23 19.68 -20.13
C SER A 88 5.12 19.07 -19.06
N LYS A 89 6.30 18.56 -19.47
CA LYS A 89 7.31 18.02 -18.54
C LYS A 89 7.63 19.02 -17.43
N GLY A 90 7.69 18.54 -16.19
CA GLY A 90 7.92 19.34 -14.98
C GLY A 90 6.67 19.95 -14.35
N GLN A 91 5.54 19.97 -15.07
CA GLN A 91 4.28 20.51 -14.53
C GLN A 91 3.78 19.69 -13.34
N LYS A 92 3.35 20.37 -12.28
CA LYS A 92 2.60 19.75 -11.19
C LYS A 92 1.12 19.64 -11.59
N VAL A 93 0.53 18.47 -11.38
CA VAL A 93 -0.89 18.21 -11.66
C VAL A 93 -1.60 17.77 -10.39
N ARG A 94 -2.87 18.18 -10.25
CA ARG A 94 -3.77 17.70 -9.18
C ARG A 94 -4.56 16.49 -9.68
N ALA A 95 -5.05 15.63 -8.78
CA ALA A 95 -6.05 14.66 -9.19
C ALA A 95 -7.26 15.37 -9.82
N ASN A 96 -7.91 14.69 -10.77
CA ASN A 96 -9.01 15.20 -11.58
C ASN A 96 -8.68 16.34 -12.56
N GLN A 97 -7.44 16.83 -12.60
CA GLN A 97 -6.99 17.78 -13.63
C GLN A 97 -6.94 17.08 -15.00
N ILE A 98 -7.43 17.75 -16.06
CA ILE A 98 -7.32 17.25 -17.43
C ILE A 98 -5.84 17.26 -17.85
N ILE A 99 -5.36 16.12 -18.35
CA ILE A 99 -3.97 15.94 -18.80
C ILE A 99 -3.87 15.54 -20.28
N GLY A 100 -4.99 15.18 -20.90
CA GLY A 100 -5.08 14.81 -22.30
C GLY A 100 -6.48 14.38 -22.68
N TYR A 101 -6.60 13.81 -23.88
CA TYR A 101 -7.87 13.32 -24.42
C TYR A 101 -7.69 11.91 -24.96
N GLN A 102 -8.71 11.06 -24.83
CA GLN A 102 -8.63 9.67 -25.26
C GLN A 102 -8.44 9.60 -26.77
N GLY A 103 -7.47 8.81 -27.23
CA GLY A 103 -7.18 8.67 -28.65
C GLY A 103 -6.96 7.21 -29.05
N GLN A 104 -6.23 7.06 -30.14
CA GLN A 104 -5.82 5.79 -30.72
C GLN A 104 -4.39 5.92 -31.30
N THR A 105 -3.53 6.73 -30.67
CA THR A 105 -2.15 6.87 -31.14
C THR A 105 -1.28 5.70 -30.69
N GLY A 106 -0.26 5.37 -31.47
CA GLY A 106 0.62 4.22 -31.21
C GLY A 106 0.03 2.90 -31.71
N GLU A 107 0.46 1.79 -31.10
CA GLU A 107 0.17 0.43 -31.56
C GLU A 107 -1.14 -0.11 -30.96
N VAL A 108 -2.28 0.36 -31.47
CA VAL A 108 -3.60 -0.01 -30.95
C VAL A 108 -4.65 -0.23 -32.04
N THR A 109 -5.62 -1.10 -31.76
CA THR A 109 -6.69 -1.48 -32.70
C THR A 109 -7.95 -0.60 -32.59
N GLY A 110 -8.08 0.19 -31.54
CA GLY A 110 -9.25 1.04 -31.32
C GLY A 110 -9.02 2.07 -30.22
N SER A 111 -9.84 3.12 -30.19
CA SER A 111 -9.68 4.20 -29.21
C SER A 111 -9.96 3.76 -27.78
N HIS A 112 -8.94 3.89 -26.92
CA HIS A 112 -9.02 3.63 -25.49
C HIS A 112 -7.87 4.35 -24.76
N LEU A 113 -7.97 4.43 -23.43
CA LEU A 113 -6.86 4.78 -22.56
C LEU A 113 -6.22 3.50 -22.07
N HIS A 114 -4.92 3.33 -22.30
CA HIS A 114 -4.10 2.36 -21.57
C HIS A 114 -3.46 3.04 -20.36
N TYR A 115 -3.69 2.49 -19.18
CA TYR A 115 -3.21 3.05 -17.91
C TYR A 115 -2.35 2.07 -17.13
N GLU A 116 -1.13 2.46 -16.78
CA GLU A 116 -0.22 1.66 -15.93
C GLU A 116 0.12 2.37 -14.63
N VAL A 117 0.30 1.57 -13.57
CA VAL A 117 1.00 1.99 -12.35
C VAL A 117 2.35 1.28 -12.30
N ARG A 118 3.44 1.99 -12.59
CA ARG A 118 4.81 1.48 -12.51
C ARG A 118 5.34 1.54 -11.08
N LYS A 119 6.03 0.49 -10.64
CA LYS A 119 6.56 0.39 -9.26
C LYS A 119 7.55 1.51 -8.94
N HIS A 120 8.30 2.03 -9.90
CA HIS A 120 9.22 3.13 -9.63
C HIS A 120 9.09 4.20 -10.71
N ALA A 121 8.98 5.45 -10.28
CA ALA A 121 9.08 6.61 -11.16
C ALA A 121 10.55 7.01 -11.32
N GLU A 122 11.14 6.68 -12.46
CA GLU A 122 12.50 7.11 -12.83
C GLU A 122 12.40 8.38 -13.67
N ALA A 123 13.18 9.42 -13.34
CA ALA A 123 13.14 10.71 -14.04
C ALA A 123 13.78 10.68 -15.43
N ALA A 124 14.48 9.59 -15.76
CA ALA A 124 15.15 9.34 -17.02
C ALA A 124 14.67 8.00 -17.61
N PRO A 125 14.85 7.77 -18.92
CA PRO A 125 14.70 6.47 -19.54
C PRO A 125 15.38 5.34 -18.72
N PRO A 126 14.72 4.18 -18.57
CA PRO A 126 13.51 3.74 -19.25
C PRO A 126 12.20 4.14 -18.52
N TYR A 127 12.21 5.19 -17.71
CA TYR A 127 11.03 5.72 -17.00
C TYR A 127 10.31 4.65 -16.14
N GLY A 128 11.09 3.77 -15.49
CA GLY A 128 10.54 2.69 -14.65
C GLY A 128 10.00 1.50 -15.43
N TYR A 129 10.10 1.48 -16.76
CA TYR A 129 9.79 0.29 -17.57
C TYR A 129 10.83 -0.81 -17.31
N ARG A 130 10.37 -2.05 -17.33
CA ARG A 130 11.20 -3.27 -17.39
C ARG A 130 10.51 -4.29 -18.31
N SER A 131 11.30 -5.16 -18.95
CA SER A 131 10.76 -6.18 -19.87
C SER A 131 9.76 -7.12 -19.20
N ASN A 132 9.99 -7.47 -17.93
CA ASN A 132 9.02 -8.23 -17.13
C ASN A 132 7.99 -7.28 -16.49
N LYS A 133 6.85 -7.11 -17.17
CA LYS A 133 5.72 -6.27 -16.72
C LYS A 133 5.20 -6.69 -15.34
N GLN A 134 4.96 -7.98 -15.10
CA GLN A 134 4.45 -8.49 -13.82
C GLN A 134 5.29 -8.06 -12.61
N THR A 135 6.62 -8.01 -12.78
CA THR A 135 7.52 -7.57 -11.71
C THR A 135 7.68 -6.05 -11.60
N SER A 136 7.30 -5.28 -12.62
CA SER A 136 7.55 -3.82 -12.70
C SER A 136 6.29 -2.96 -12.59
N THR A 137 5.10 -3.54 -12.70
CA THR A 137 3.81 -2.84 -12.55
C THR A 137 3.05 -3.26 -11.30
N LEU A 138 2.07 -2.44 -10.90
CA LEU A 138 1.09 -2.72 -9.85
C LEU A 138 -0.31 -2.78 -10.47
N ASN A 139 -1.22 -3.50 -9.84
CA ASN A 139 -2.63 -3.49 -10.23
C ASN A 139 -3.21 -2.06 -10.08
N PRO A 140 -3.62 -1.38 -11.17
CA PRO A 140 -4.08 0.00 -11.09
C PRO A 140 -5.33 0.20 -10.23
N VAL A 141 -6.26 -0.78 -10.23
CA VAL A 141 -7.49 -0.71 -9.43
C VAL A 141 -7.14 -0.78 -7.94
N GLU A 142 -6.33 -1.75 -7.54
CA GLU A 142 -5.91 -1.92 -6.14
C GLU A 142 -5.11 -0.71 -5.66
N TYR A 143 -4.21 -0.20 -6.50
CA TYR A 143 -3.39 0.95 -6.17
C TYR A 143 -4.23 2.21 -5.94
N LEU A 144 -5.13 2.54 -6.87
CA LEU A 144 -5.96 3.73 -6.75
C LEU A 144 -6.95 3.65 -5.59
N ASN A 145 -7.52 2.47 -5.31
CA ASN A 145 -8.35 2.25 -4.12
C ASN A 145 -7.59 2.51 -2.80
N GLN A 146 -6.25 2.44 -2.83
CA GLN A 146 -5.38 2.68 -1.68
C GLN A 146 -4.66 4.04 -1.76
N PHE A 147 -4.82 4.79 -2.85
CA PHE A 147 -4.10 6.03 -3.10
C PHE A 147 -4.77 7.20 -2.37
N THR A 148 -4.03 7.89 -1.51
CA THR A 148 -4.46 9.19 -0.94
C THR A 148 -3.45 10.27 -1.29
N GLU A 149 -3.94 11.49 -1.46
CA GLU A 149 -3.07 12.65 -1.72
C GLU A 149 -2.17 13.00 -0.51
N LYS A 150 -1.12 13.78 -0.79
CA LYS A 150 0.01 14.11 0.09
C LYS A 150 -0.38 14.75 1.44
N SER A 151 -1.61 15.25 1.62
CA SER A 151 -2.08 15.77 2.91
C SER A 151 -2.18 14.69 3.99
N ASP A 152 -2.14 13.41 3.60
CA ASP A 152 -2.26 12.28 4.51
C ASP A 152 -0.96 11.52 4.80
N LEU A 153 0.19 11.93 4.24
CA LEU A 153 1.45 11.24 4.52
C LEU A 153 2.10 11.80 5.80
N ILE A 154 2.52 10.93 6.71
CA ILE A 154 3.37 11.29 7.85
C ILE A 154 4.74 10.64 7.67
N LYS A 155 5.83 11.42 7.70
CA LYS A 155 7.20 10.93 7.45
C LYS A 155 8.25 11.79 8.15
N GLU A 156 9.52 11.38 8.04
CA GLU A 156 10.65 12.09 8.63
C GLU A 156 10.67 13.59 8.27
N GLY A 157 11.00 14.40 9.28
CA GLY A 157 11.04 15.86 9.20
C GLY A 157 9.69 16.53 9.50
N MET A 158 8.58 15.80 9.50
CA MET A 158 7.28 16.36 9.87
C MET A 158 7.16 16.58 11.38
N ARG A 159 6.35 17.57 11.74
CA ARG A 159 6.04 17.93 13.14
C ARG A 159 4.56 18.23 13.28
N GLY A 160 3.98 17.98 14.45
CA GLY A 160 2.60 18.38 14.74
C GLY A 160 1.79 17.31 15.47
N SER A 161 0.50 17.58 15.62
CA SER A 161 -0.44 16.72 16.34
C SER A 161 -0.65 15.36 15.65
N GLU A 162 -0.57 15.27 14.32
CA GLU A 162 -0.69 13.98 13.63
C GLU A 162 0.51 13.07 13.91
N VAL A 163 1.73 13.64 13.94
CA VAL A 163 2.95 12.90 14.31
C VAL A 163 2.86 12.41 15.75
N LYS A 164 2.42 13.27 16.67
CA LYS A 164 2.25 12.90 18.08
C LYS A 164 1.23 11.77 18.23
N THR A 165 0.12 11.84 17.50
CA THR A 165 -0.91 10.79 17.48
C THR A 165 -0.36 9.47 16.94
N LEU A 166 0.41 9.51 15.86
CA LEU A 166 1.10 8.35 15.32
C LEU A 166 2.04 7.71 16.36
N GLN A 167 2.88 8.51 17.03
CA GLN A 167 3.81 8.04 18.04
C GLN A 167 3.07 7.37 19.22
N LEU A 168 2.01 8.00 19.73
CA LEU A 168 1.15 7.41 20.77
C LEU A 168 0.56 6.07 20.33
N ASN A 169 0.09 5.98 19.09
CA ASN A 169 -0.46 4.74 18.53
C ASN A 169 0.61 3.65 18.42
N LEU A 170 1.82 3.98 17.96
CA LEU A 170 2.93 3.04 17.88
C LEU A 170 3.36 2.54 19.27
N ILE A 171 3.49 3.44 20.26
CA ILE A 171 3.76 3.08 21.65
C ILE A 171 2.68 2.13 22.18
N LYS A 172 1.40 2.48 21.96
CA LYS A 172 0.27 1.65 22.36
C LYS A 172 0.29 0.27 21.72
N LEU A 173 0.77 0.16 20.48
CA LEU A 173 0.92 -1.11 19.77
C LEU A 173 2.22 -1.87 20.12
N GLY A 174 3.02 -1.36 21.05
CA GLY A 174 4.22 -2.01 21.57
C GLY A 174 5.51 -1.69 20.81
N TYR A 175 5.52 -0.67 19.95
CA TYR A 175 6.74 -0.22 19.27
C TYR A 175 7.46 0.82 20.12
N SER A 176 8.72 0.57 20.43
CA SER A 176 9.49 1.40 21.35
C SER A 176 9.83 2.77 20.75
N LEU A 177 9.52 3.82 21.52
CA LEU A 177 9.91 5.21 21.34
C LEU A 177 10.49 5.73 22.67
N SER A 178 11.51 5.03 23.20
CA SER A 178 11.99 5.24 24.56
C SER A 178 12.83 6.50 24.75
N LYS A 179 13.43 7.05 23.68
CA LYS A 179 14.29 8.22 23.77
C LYS A 179 13.50 9.52 23.86
N TYR A 180 12.50 9.69 22.99
CA TYR A 180 11.74 10.94 22.92
C TYR A 180 10.24 10.79 23.18
N GLY A 181 9.73 9.56 23.22
CA GLY A 181 8.30 9.32 23.40
C GLY A 181 7.46 9.88 22.26
N ALA A 182 6.29 10.42 22.61
CA ALA A 182 5.40 11.10 21.67
C ALA A 182 5.58 12.62 21.72
N ASP A 183 6.70 13.10 21.19
CA ASP A 183 7.10 14.52 21.18
C ASP A 183 6.48 15.32 20.02
N GLY A 184 5.80 14.66 19.08
CA GLY A 184 5.24 15.29 17.89
C GLY A 184 6.27 15.63 16.82
N VAL A 185 7.49 15.08 16.89
CA VAL A 185 8.56 15.26 15.90
C VAL A 185 8.90 13.92 15.26
N PHE A 186 8.75 13.83 13.94
CA PHE A 186 9.06 12.61 13.21
C PHE A 186 10.56 12.58 12.90
N GLY A 187 11.35 12.15 13.88
CA GLY A 187 12.78 11.89 13.73
C GLY A 187 13.10 10.41 13.52
N ALA A 188 14.40 10.08 13.52
CA ALA A 188 14.93 8.73 13.28
C ALA A 188 14.33 7.63 14.18
N GLU A 189 13.97 7.96 15.43
CA GLU A 189 13.33 6.99 16.33
C GLU A 189 11.92 6.63 15.86
N THR A 190 11.12 7.63 15.45
CA THR A 190 9.76 7.44 14.91
C THR A 190 9.81 6.70 13.58
N GLU A 191 10.74 7.05 12.71
CA GLU A 191 10.93 6.35 11.44
C GLU A 191 11.24 4.87 11.65
N ARG A 192 12.17 4.55 12.56
CA ARG A 192 12.49 3.16 12.91
C ARG A 192 11.28 2.41 13.46
N ALA A 193 10.49 3.03 14.34
CA ALA A 193 9.25 2.43 14.84
C ALA A 193 8.22 2.16 13.72
N VAL A 194 8.07 3.09 12.77
CA VAL A 194 7.22 2.90 11.58
C VAL A 194 7.73 1.76 10.71
N ARG A 195 9.03 1.69 10.42
CA ARG A 195 9.62 0.60 9.63
C ARG A 195 9.43 -0.77 10.30
N ASN A 196 9.62 -0.84 11.62
CA ASN A 196 9.36 -2.06 12.39
C ASN A 196 7.89 -2.47 12.30
N PHE A 197 6.97 -1.52 12.44
CA PHE A 197 5.54 -1.76 12.26
C PHE A 197 5.22 -2.28 10.86
N GLN A 198 5.77 -1.64 9.82
CA GLN A 198 5.55 -2.04 8.44
C GLN A 198 6.07 -3.47 8.17
N SER A 199 7.24 -3.80 8.71
CA SER A 199 7.82 -5.14 8.63
C SER A 199 6.91 -6.19 9.28
N ASP A 200 6.48 -5.93 10.52
CA ASP A 200 5.58 -6.81 11.28
C ASP A 200 4.23 -7.01 10.58
N GLN A 201 3.73 -5.98 9.89
CA GLN A 201 2.47 -6.05 9.14
C GLN A 201 2.63 -6.59 7.71
N LYS A 202 3.85 -6.99 7.31
CA LYS A 202 4.17 -7.51 5.97
C LYS A 202 3.72 -6.56 4.85
N ILE A 203 3.93 -5.26 5.05
CA ILE A 203 3.69 -4.22 4.04
C ILE A 203 5.02 -3.58 3.63
N THR A 204 5.01 -2.69 2.64
CA THR A 204 6.19 -1.95 2.19
C THR A 204 6.88 -1.27 3.37
N VAL A 205 8.20 -1.50 3.53
CA VAL A 205 9.02 -0.94 4.61
C VAL A 205 9.77 0.28 4.12
N ASP A 206 9.06 1.39 3.96
CA ASP A 206 9.61 2.66 3.44
C ASP A 206 9.77 3.75 4.51
N GLY A 207 9.31 3.52 5.74
CA GLY A 207 9.34 4.51 6.83
C GLY A 207 8.30 5.62 6.68
N ILE A 208 7.40 5.51 5.70
CA ILE A 208 6.37 6.51 5.41
C ILE A 208 5.02 5.99 5.88
N VAL A 209 4.33 6.80 6.68
CA VAL A 209 2.96 6.52 7.11
C VAL A 209 1.99 7.09 6.08
N GLY A 210 1.80 6.31 5.01
CA GLY A 210 0.71 6.49 4.06
C GLY A 210 -0.54 5.68 4.42
N PRO A 211 -1.55 5.61 3.53
CA PRO A 211 -2.85 4.96 3.79
C PRO A 211 -2.76 3.51 4.21
N VAL A 212 -1.91 2.73 3.55
CA VAL A 212 -1.71 1.31 3.89
C VAL A 212 -1.21 1.21 5.33
N THR A 213 -0.19 1.99 5.69
CA THR A 213 0.34 2.04 7.05
C THR A 213 -0.70 2.55 8.05
N LYS A 214 -1.41 3.65 7.76
CA LYS A 214 -2.49 4.19 8.62
C LYS A 214 -3.60 3.17 8.84
N ASN A 215 -4.07 2.50 7.78
CA ASN A 215 -5.12 1.49 7.86
C ASN A 215 -4.67 0.28 8.69
N ARG A 216 -3.43 -0.18 8.51
CA ARG A 216 -2.87 -1.24 9.36
C ARG A 216 -2.76 -0.81 10.82
N ILE A 217 -2.33 0.41 11.09
CA ILE A 217 -2.29 0.96 12.46
C ILE A 217 -3.69 0.96 13.07
N ASN A 218 -4.69 1.48 12.35
CA ASN A 218 -6.08 1.52 12.81
C ASN A 218 -6.67 0.11 13.04
N GLN A 219 -6.38 -0.84 12.14
CA GLN A 219 -6.77 -2.24 12.33
C GLN A 219 -6.12 -2.84 13.59
N ALA A 220 -4.82 -2.59 13.80
CA ALA A 220 -4.10 -3.05 14.96
C ALA A 220 -4.63 -2.41 16.26
N LEU A 221 -4.99 -1.12 16.24
CA LEU A 221 -5.60 -0.41 17.38
C LEU A 221 -7.01 -0.92 17.69
N LYS A 222 -7.81 -1.22 16.67
CA LYS A 222 -9.13 -1.85 16.84
C LYS A 222 -9.01 -3.26 17.41
N ALA A 223 -7.95 -3.97 17.07
CA ALA A 223 -7.65 -5.26 17.68
C ALA A 223 -7.17 -5.08 19.13
N TRP A 224 -6.34 -4.07 19.40
CA TRP A 224 -5.96 -3.68 20.77
C TRP A 224 -7.18 -3.31 21.63
N SER A 225 -8.18 -2.61 21.11
CA SER A 225 -9.38 -2.27 21.92
C SER A 225 -10.18 -3.49 22.35
N LYS A 226 -9.99 -4.65 21.72
CA LYS A 226 -10.57 -5.94 22.14
C LYS A 226 -9.70 -6.67 23.19
N TYR A 227 -8.46 -6.22 23.38
CA TYR A 227 -7.55 -6.75 24.38
C TYR A 227 -7.87 -6.16 25.77
N PRO A 228 -7.81 -6.94 26.86
CA PRO A 228 -8.15 -6.47 28.20
C PRO A 228 -7.28 -5.35 28.78
N GLY A 229 -6.23 -4.93 28.08
CA GLY A 229 -5.37 -3.81 28.48
C GLY A 229 -4.24 -4.15 29.45
N THR A 230 -4.14 -5.40 29.93
CA THR A 230 -3.08 -5.86 30.85
C THR A 230 -2.37 -7.09 30.32
N LEU A 231 -1.03 -7.12 30.42
CA LEU A 231 -0.23 -8.29 30.05
C LEU A 231 -0.60 -9.48 30.94
N ILE A 232 -1.11 -10.55 30.32
CA ILE A 232 -1.48 -11.78 31.00
C ILE A 232 -0.30 -12.75 30.86
N ARG A 233 0.31 -13.12 31.99
CA ARG A 233 1.56 -13.87 32.05
C ARG A 233 1.59 -14.73 33.31
N LEU A 234 2.72 -15.42 33.54
CA LEU A 234 2.92 -16.22 34.76
C LEU A 234 2.54 -15.41 36.02
N GLY A 235 1.63 -15.98 36.82
CA GLY A 235 1.09 -15.37 38.04
C GLY A 235 -0.23 -14.59 37.86
N SER A 236 -0.62 -14.25 36.63
CA SER A 236 -1.92 -13.62 36.36
C SER A 236 -3.08 -14.54 36.74
N LYS A 237 -4.22 -13.96 37.16
CA LYS A 237 -5.43 -14.68 37.54
C LYS A 237 -6.68 -14.04 36.95
N GLY A 238 -7.78 -14.79 36.82
CA GLY A 238 -9.11 -14.29 36.48
C GLY A 238 -9.69 -14.85 35.19
N ASP A 239 -10.83 -14.31 34.74
CA ASP A 239 -11.60 -14.91 33.64
C ASP A 239 -10.90 -14.84 32.28
N ASN A 240 -10.06 -13.84 32.05
CA ASN A 240 -9.24 -13.79 30.83
C ASN A 240 -8.20 -14.93 30.80
N VAL A 241 -7.68 -15.34 31.97
CA VAL A 241 -6.82 -16.53 32.07
C VAL A 241 -7.62 -17.78 31.75
N LYS A 242 -8.85 -17.93 32.26
CA LYS A 242 -9.72 -19.07 31.91
C LYS A 242 -9.96 -19.16 30.41
N LYS A 243 -10.28 -18.04 29.75
CA LYS A 243 -10.46 -17.97 28.28
C LYS A 243 -9.19 -18.42 27.54
N ILE A 244 -8.02 -17.96 27.97
CA ILE A 244 -6.74 -18.39 27.39
C ILE A 244 -6.55 -19.89 27.58
N GLN A 245 -6.73 -20.41 28.80
CA GLN A 245 -6.57 -21.83 29.13
C GLN A 245 -7.47 -22.73 28.27
N GLN A 246 -8.71 -22.32 28.02
CA GLN A 246 -9.63 -22.99 27.09
C GLN A 246 -9.06 -23.07 25.66
N LYS A 247 -8.47 -21.97 25.18
CA LYS A 247 -7.92 -21.88 23.80
C LYS A 247 -6.60 -22.62 23.63
N VAL A 248 -5.72 -22.61 24.64
CA VAL A 248 -4.41 -23.29 24.58
C VAL A 248 -4.44 -24.73 25.10
N GLY A 249 -5.61 -25.22 25.54
CA GLY A 249 -5.81 -26.62 25.93
C GLY A 249 -5.18 -27.00 27.28
N THR A 250 -5.27 -26.12 28.27
CA THR A 250 -4.81 -26.42 29.65
C THR A 250 -5.97 -26.45 30.64
N LYS A 251 -5.74 -26.97 31.85
CA LYS A 251 -6.71 -26.91 32.95
C LYS A 251 -7.25 -25.48 33.11
N VAL A 252 -8.58 -25.34 33.13
CA VAL A 252 -9.26 -24.04 33.21
C VAL A 252 -9.53 -23.70 34.69
N ASP A 253 -8.48 -23.36 35.42
CA ASP A 253 -8.55 -22.96 36.83
C ASP A 253 -8.43 -21.45 37.05
N GLY A 254 -8.23 -20.68 35.98
CA GLY A 254 -8.08 -19.23 36.03
C GLY A 254 -6.76 -18.76 36.62
N ILE A 255 -5.77 -19.63 36.78
CA ILE A 255 -4.42 -19.31 37.29
C ILE A 255 -3.39 -19.54 36.18
N PHE A 256 -2.70 -18.48 35.77
CA PHE A 256 -1.69 -18.58 34.73
C PHE A 256 -0.39 -19.12 35.33
N GLY A 257 -0.33 -20.45 35.52
CA GLY A 257 0.84 -21.15 36.03
C GLY A 257 1.81 -21.59 34.94
N LYS A 258 2.90 -22.29 35.33
CA LYS A 258 3.95 -22.77 34.41
C LYS A 258 3.40 -23.61 33.25
N LYS A 259 2.35 -24.41 33.48
CA LYS A 259 1.69 -25.21 32.44
C LYS A 259 0.99 -24.34 31.39
N THR A 260 0.27 -23.30 31.82
CA THR A 260 -0.38 -22.34 30.91
C THR A 260 0.65 -21.51 30.17
N GLU A 261 1.73 -21.07 30.84
CA GLU A 261 2.85 -20.38 30.19
C GLU A 261 3.48 -21.22 29.08
N GLN A 262 3.78 -22.50 29.36
CA GLN A 262 4.35 -23.40 28.35
C GLN A 262 3.38 -23.63 27.18
N ALA A 263 2.09 -23.76 27.45
CA ALA A 263 1.07 -23.90 26.40
C ALA A 263 0.97 -22.63 25.54
N VAL A 264 1.06 -21.45 26.14
CA VAL A 264 1.13 -20.17 25.40
C VAL A 264 2.40 -20.08 24.57
N LYS A 265 3.57 -20.45 25.09
CA LYS A 265 4.83 -20.51 24.32
C LYS A 265 4.69 -21.45 23.11
N ASN A 266 4.10 -22.63 23.31
CA ASN A 266 3.86 -23.59 22.22
C ASN A 266 2.91 -23.00 21.17
N PHE A 267 1.83 -22.35 21.60
CA PHE A 267 0.89 -21.65 20.72
C PHE A 267 1.58 -20.54 19.93
N GLN A 268 2.38 -19.70 20.59
CA GLN A 268 3.12 -18.62 19.95
C GLN A 268 4.08 -19.16 18.89
N LYS A 269 4.86 -20.19 19.22
CA LYS A 269 5.77 -20.87 18.29
C LYS A 269 5.02 -21.40 17.07
N LYS A 270 3.89 -22.10 17.27
CA LYS A 270 3.05 -22.64 16.18
C LYS A 270 2.47 -21.56 15.27
N ASN A 271 2.25 -20.36 15.80
CA ASN A 271 1.61 -19.26 15.07
C ASN A 271 2.60 -18.19 14.57
N GLY A 272 3.91 -18.42 14.67
CA GLY A 272 4.93 -17.47 14.24
C GLY A 272 4.93 -16.16 15.04
N LEU A 273 4.58 -16.23 16.33
CA LEU A 273 4.65 -15.11 17.26
C LEU A 273 5.93 -15.18 18.11
N ALA A 274 6.31 -14.07 18.75
CA ALA A 274 7.38 -14.08 19.75
C ALA A 274 7.06 -15.10 20.85
N VAL A 275 8.01 -15.98 21.15
CA VAL A 275 7.85 -17.10 22.09
C VAL A 275 8.26 -16.67 23.50
N ASP A 276 7.52 -15.72 24.06
CA ASP A 276 7.81 -15.11 25.36
C ASP A 276 6.92 -15.66 26.50
N GLY A 277 5.87 -16.42 26.19
CA GLY A 277 4.90 -16.93 27.18
C GLY A 277 3.95 -15.88 27.73
N ILE A 278 3.95 -14.68 27.15
CA ILE A 278 3.11 -13.55 27.55
C ILE A 278 1.97 -13.40 26.55
N VAL A 279 0.74 -13.33 27.06
CA VAL A 279 -0.42 -13.00 26.24
C VAL A 279 -0.59 -11.48 26.18
N GLY A 280 0.19 -10.87 25.29
CA GLY A 280 -0.04 -9.52 24.78
C GLY A 280 -1.14 -9.49 23.71
N PRO A 281 -1.46 -8.33 23.12
CA PRO A 281 -2.49 -8.19 22.09
C PRO A 281 -2.25 -9.05 20.86
N LYS A 282 -1.00 -9.18 20.41
CA LYS A 282 -0.66 -10.03 19.25
C LYS A 282 -1.05 -11.49 19.51
N THR A 283 -0.74 -12.00 20.70
CA THR A 283 -1.12 -13.35 21.13
C THR A 283 -2.63 -13.46 21.37
N TRP A 284 -3.26 -12.46 21.99
CA TRP A 284 -4.70 -12.41 22.24
C TRP A 284 -5.52 -12.45 20.95
N ASN A 285 -5.20 -11.62 19.96
CA ASN A 285 -5.89 -11.59 18.66
C ASN A 285 -5.73 -12.87 17.84
N LYS A 286 -4.76 -13.71 18.18
CA LYS A 286 -4.60 -15.02 17.54
C LYS A 286 -5.43 -16.09 18.26
N LEU A 287 -5.74 -15.89 19.53
CA LEU A 287 -6.59 -16.76 20.34
C LEU A 287 -8.10 -16.51 20.11
N PHE A 288 -8.48 -15.26 19.79
CA PHE A 288 -9.86 -14.77 19.66
C PHE A 288 -10.04 -13.89 18.41
#